data_AF-A0A7J7V671-F1
#
_entry.id   AF-A0A7J7V671-F1
#
_cell.length_a   1.000
_cell.length_b   1.000
_cell.length_c   1.000
_cell.angle_alpha   90.00
_cell.angle_beta   90.00
_cell.angle_gamma   90.00
#
_symmetry.space_group_name_H-M   'P 1'
#
loop_
_entity.id
_entity.type
_entity.pdbx_description
1 polymer ?
#
loop_
_entity_poly.entity_id
_entity_poly.type
_entity_poly.pdbx_seq_one_letter_code
_entity_poly.pdbx_strand_id
1 'polypeptide(L)'
;MEATGETEEPVSGELVSVAHALSLPAESYGNDPDIEMAWAMRAMQHAEVYYKLISSVDPQFLKLTKVDDQIYTEFRKKFEKLRIDVLDPEELKSISAKEWRPFCLKFDGVIEDFNYGTLLRLDCSQGYTEENTIFAPRIQFFAIEIARNREGHNKVVYTSVQDKEEEKGANRGEKEKTGEGEEKENEANEGINKPGETSM
;
A
#
# COMPACT_ATOMS: atom_id res chain seq x y z
N MET A 1 -29.66 -23.99 31.40
CA MET A 1 -30.07 -23.04 30.35
C MET A 1 -29.57 -21.67 30.82
N GLU A 2 -28.25 -21.44 30.92
CA GLU A 2 -27.33 -20.98 29.84
C GLU A 2 -27.92 -19.77 29.07
N ALA A 3 -27.48 -18.52 29.32
CA ALA A 3 -26.31 -17.82 28.75
C ALA A 3 -26.47 -17.68 27.21
N THR A 4 -26.37 -16.55 26.50
CA THR A 4 -25.63 -15.27 26.54
C THR A 4 -26.46 -14.26 25.70
N GLY A 5 -26.54 -12.94 25.93
CA GLY A 5 -25.48 -11.95 25.71
C GLY A 5 -25.29 -11.66 24.21
N GLU A 6 -25.86 -10.57 23.69
CA GLU A 6 -25.36 -9.81 22.53
C GLU A 6 -26.05 -8.44 22.44
N THR A 7 -25.33 -7.43 22.91
CA THR A 7 -25.53 -6.01 22.64
C THR A 7 -25.23 -5.76 21.17
N GLU A 8 -26.25 -5.47 20.36
CA GLU A 8 -26.04 -4.93 19.02
C GLU A 8 -25.59 -3.48 19.14
N GLU A 9 -24.30 -3.25 18.87
CA GLU A 9 -23.74 -1.93 18.64
C GLU A 9 -24.43 -1.25 17.45
N PRO A 10 -24.73 0.05 17.50
CA PRO A 10 -25.32 0.75 16.37
C PRO A 10 -24.27 0.90 15.28
N VAL A 11 -24.33 0.08 14.24
CA VAL A 11 -23.56 0.31 13.01
C VAL A 11 -24.09 1.59 12.38
N SER A 12 -23.26 2.63 12.46
CA SER A 12 -23.53 4.02 12.12
C SER A 12 -24.23 4.19 10.76
N GLY A 13 -25.46 4.72 10.77
CA GLY A 13 -26.25 5.03 9.58
C GLY A 13 -25.58 6.02 8.61
N GLU A 14 -24.55 6.73 9.04
CA GLU A 14 -23.70 7.57 8.18
C GLU A 14 -22.90 6.75 7.15
N LEU A 15 -22.39 5.57 7.53
CA LEU A 15 -21.59 4.73 6.63
C LEU A 15 -22.43 4.12 5.50
N VAL A 16 -23.69 3.78 5.81
CA VAL A 16 -24.65 3.26 4.84
C VAL A 16 -25.09 4.36 3.87
N SER A 17 -25.23 5.59 4.37
CA SER A 17 -25.56 6.77 3.56
C SER A 17 -24.45 7.12 2.55
N VAL A 18 -23.19 7.15 3.01
CA VAL A 18 -22.03 7.42 2.14
C VAL A 18 -21.83 6.30 1.13
N ALA A 19 -22.03 5.03 1.52
CA ALA A 19 -21.86 3.93 0.59
C ALA A 19 -22.85 3.97 -0.58
N HIS A 20 -24.11 4.30 -0.29
CA HIS A 20 -25.15 4.50 -1.29
C HIS A 20 -24.91 5.77 -2.12
N ALA A 21 -24.45 6.84 -1.49
CA ALA A 21 -24.11 8.11 -2.12
C ALA A 21 -22.81 8.08 -2.97
N LEU A 22 -22.25 6.92 -3.26
CA LEU A 22 -21.13 6.80 -4.21
C LEU A 22 -21.46 5.79 -5.33
N SER A 23 -22.69 5.30 -5.36
CA SER A 23 -23.22 4.36 -6.36
C SER A 23 -24.18 5.00 -7.37
N LEU A 24 -24.59 6.25 -7.17
CA LEU A 24 -25.48 6.95 -8.09
C LEU A 24 -24.69 7.56 -9.27
N PRO A 25 -25.35 7.85 -10.40
CA PRO A 25 -24.73 8.50 -11.56
C PRO A 25 -24.15 9.87 -11.20
N ALA A 26 -22.98 10.20 -11.77
CA ALA A 26 -22.24 11.44 -11.50
C ALA A 26 -23.08 12.73 -11.68
N GLU A 27 -24.11 12.70 -12.52
CA GLU A 27 -25.03 13.82 -12.78
C GLU A 27 -25.97 14.13 -11.59
N SER A 28 -26.06 13.22 -10.61
CA SER A 28 -26.90 13.39 -9.40
C SER A 28 -26.18 14.09 -8.26
N TYR A 29 -24.87 14.26 -8.36
CA TYR A 29 -24.05 14.93 -7.37
C TYR A 29 -23.80 16.37 -7.83
N GLY A 30 -24.22 17.35 -7.02
CA GLY A 30 -23.67 18.68 -7.09
C GLY A 30 -22.19 18.66 -6.69
N ASN A 31 -21.47 19.77 -6.89
CA ASN A 31 -20.14 19.96 -6.29
C ASN A 31 -20.29 20.08 -4.76
N ASP A 32 -20.55 18.95 -4.10
CA ASP A 32 -20.75 18.82 -2.68
C ASP A 32 -19.43 18.39 -2.03
N PRO A 33 -18.87 19.20 -1.12
CA PRO A 33 -17.58 18.91 -0.49
C PRO A 33 -17.57 17.60 0.30
N ASP A 34 -18.70 17.16 0.84
CA ASP A 34 -18.78 15.90 1.60
C ASP A 34 -18.66 14.69 0.67
N ILE A 35 -19.16 14.81 -0.57
CA ILE A 35 -19.06 13.77 -1.60
C ILE A 35 -17.64 13.72 -2.17
N GLU A 36 -17.01 14.88 -2.40
CA GLU A 36 -15.61 14.96 -2.80
C GLU A 36 -14.69 14.36 -1.73
N MET A 37 -14.93 14.66 -0.45
CA MET A 37 -14.21 14.06 0.67
C MET A 37 -14.38 12.55 0.69
N ALA A 38 -15.60 12.05 0.49
CA ALA A 38 -15.87 10.61 0.47
C ALA A 38 -15.17 9.90 -0.71
N TRP A 39 -15.12 10.53 -1.89
CA TRP A 39 -14.31 10.04 -3.02
C TRP A 39 -12.82 10.04 -2.70
N ALA A 40 -12.29 11.11 -2.12
CA ALA A 40 -10.88 11.19 -1.75
C ALA A 40 -10.49 10.11 -0.72
N MET A 41 -11.32 9.91 0.32
CA MET A 41 -11.12 8.86 1.32
C MET A 41 -11.09 7.47 0.70
N ARG A 42 -12.05 7.15 -0.18
CA ARG A 42 -12.06 5.85 -0.87
C ARG A 42 -10.88 5.66 -1.82
N ALA A 43 -10.47 6.70 -2.53
CA ALA A 43 -9.32 6.64 -3.43
C ALA A 43 -8.01 6.40 -2.66
N MET A 44 -7.85 7.01 -1.48
CA MET A 44 -6.75 6.75 -0.55
C MET A 44 -6.79 5.32 0.00
N GLN A 45 -7.95 4.83 0.45
CA GLN A 45 -8.08 3.43 0.91
C GLN A 45 -7.69 2.43 -0.18
N HIS A 46 -8.12 2.66 -1.42
CA HIS A 46 -7.72 1.84 -2.55
C HIS A 46 -6.19 1.85 -2.76
N ALA A 47 -5.57 3.03 -2.67
CA ALA A 47 -4.13 3.21 -2.80
C ALA A 47 -3.36 2.43 -1.71
N GLU A 48 -3.79 2.53 -0.45
CA GLU A 48 -3.17 1.84 0.69
C GLU A 48 -3.27 0.31 0.55
N VAL A 49 -4.47 -0.20 0.23
CA VAL A 49 -4.69 -1.63 0.04
C VAL A 49 -3.83 -2.17 -1.11
N TYR A 50 -3.79 -1.44 -2.23
CA TYR A 50 -2.97 -1.82 -3.36
C TYR A 50 -1.47 -1.80 -3.03
N TYR A 51 -0.99 -0.75 -2.37
CA TYR A 51 0.42 -0.62 -1.99
C TYR A 51 0.85 -1.75 -1.05
N LYS A 52 0.00 -2.11 -0.08
CA LYS A 52 0.22 -3.26 0.80
C LYS A 52 0.29 -4.58 0.03
N LEU A 53 -0.54 -4.74 -1.00
CA LEU A 53 -0.55 -5.95 -1.81
C LEU A 53 0.80 -6.14 -2.54
N ILE A 54 1.26 -5.12 -3.27
CA ILE A 54 2.53 -5.19 -4.01
C ILE A 54 3.77 -5.18 -3.11
N SER A 55 3.64 -4.76 -1.84
CA SER A 55 4.74 -4.84 -0.87
C SER A 55 4.83 -6.21 -0.19
N SER A 56 3.72 -6.97 -0.13
CA SER A 56 3.65 -8.21 0.64
C SER A 56 3.80 -9.47 -0.20
N VAL A 57 3.48 -9.42 -1.50
CA VAL A 57 3.61 -10.55 -2.41
C VAL A 57 4.26 -10.12 -3.73
N ASP A 58 4.92 -11.05 -4.42
CA ASP A 58 5.59 -10.75 -5.69
C ASP A 58 4.57 -10.22 -6.72
N PRO A 59 4.70 -8.96 -7.18
CA PRO A 59 3.73 -8.34 -8.06
C PRO A 59 3.58 -9.03 -9.42
N GLN A 60 4.58 -9.79 -9.89
CA GLN A 60 4.50 -10.47 -11.19
C GLN A 60 3.42 -11.55 -11.24
N PHE A 61 3.04 -12.10 -10.09
CA PHE A 61 2.00 -13.13 -9.98
C PHE A 61 0.62 -12.56 -9.59
N LEU A 62 0.53 -11.25 -9.35
CA LEU A 62 -0.72 -10.58 -9.01
C LEU A 62 -1.61 -10.39 -10.23
N LYS A 63 -2.85 -10.89 -10.15
CA LYS A 63 -3.93 -10.51 -11.06
C LYS A 63 -4.86 -9.53 -10.37
N LEU A 64 -4.95 -8.31 -10.89
CA LEU A 64 -5.78 -7.26 -10.30
C LEU A 64 -7.25 -7.39 -10.74
N THR A 65 -7.51 -7.99 -11.90
CA THR A 65 -8.86 -8.20 -12.42
C THR A 65 -9.01 -9.56 -13.12
N LYS A 66 -10.26 -9.95 -13.45
CA LYS A 66 -10.52 -11.17 -14.23
C LYS A 66 -10.09 -11.06 -15.70
N VAL A 67 -10.03 -9.83 -16.23
CA VAL A 67 -9.71 -9.54 -17.64
C VAL A 67 -8.34 -8.88 -17.79
N ASP A 68 -7.45 -9.13 -16.83
CA ASP A 68 -6.11 -8.55 -16.71
C ASP A 68 -5.28 -8.70 -18.01
N ASP A 69 -5.33 -9.89 -18.61
CA ASP A 69 -4.66 -10.22 -19.89
C ASP A 69 -5.19 -9.37 -21.06
N GLN A 70 -6.49 -9.10 -21.10
CA GLN A 70 -7.11 -8.26 -22.12
C GLN A 70 -6.73 -6.79 -21.92
N ILE A 71 -6.75 -6.30 -20.67
CA ILE A 71 -6.35 -4.93 -20.34
C ILE A 71 -4.91 -4.69 -20.77
N TYR A 72 -3.98 -5.57 -20.37
CA TYR A 72 -2.57 -5.44 -20.72
C TYR A 72 -2.35 -5.41 -22.24
N THR A 73 -2.99 -6.33 -22.95
CA THR A 73 -2.85 -6.45 -24.42
C THR A 73 -3.35 -5.19 -25.12
N GLU A 74 -4.55 -4.71 -24.78
CA GLU A 74 -5.11 -3.50 -25.38
C GLU A 74 -4.33 -2.24 -24.98
N PHE A 75 -3.82 -2.18 -23.73
CA PHE A 75 -2.98 -1.09 -23.25
C PHE A 75 -1.69 -1.01 -24.06
N ARG A 76 -0.92 -2.10 -24.18
CA ARG A 76 0.34 -2.11 -24.93
C ARG A 76 0.16 -1.96 -26.44
N LYS A 77 -0.98 -2.39 -26.99
CA LYS A 77 -1.34 -2.12 -28.39
C LYS A 77 -1.59 -0.63 -28.66
N LYS A 78 -2.21 0.07 -27.69
CA LYS A 78 -2.58 1.48 -27.84
C LYS A 78 -1.43 2.42 -27.44
N PHE A 79 -0.71 2.07 -26.38
CA PHE A 79 0.32 2.87 -25.72
C PHE A 79 1.67 2.15 -25.71
N GLU A 80 2.09 1.66 -26.88
CA GLU A 80 3.31 0.85 -27.02
C GLU A 80 4.56 1.54 -26.46
N LYS A 81 4.68 2.85 -26.71
CA LYS A 81 5.84 3.67 -26.34
C LYS A 81 5.69 4.38 -25.00
N LEU A 82 4.54 4.26 -24.34
CA LEU A 82 4.32 4.93 -23.07
C LEU A 82 5.23 4.31 -22.02
N ARG A 83 6.03 5.18 -21.40
CA ARG A 83 6.90 4.80 -20.30
C ARG A 83 6.04 4.62 -19.05
N ILE A 84 6.27 3.56 -18.28
CA ILE A 84 5.42 3.21 -17.12
C ILE A 84 6.18 3.12 -15.80
N ASP A 85 7.50 3.19 -15.79
CA ASP A 85 8.29 3.28 -14.56
C ASP A 85 8.06 4.64 -13.88
N VAL A 86 8.31 5.73 -14.61
CA VAL A 86 8.10 7.11 -14.22
C VAL A 86 7.21 7.78 -15.24
N LEU A 87 6.00 8.11 -14.82
CA LEU A 87 4.98 8.76 -15.63
C LEU A 87 5.19 10.27 -15.62
N ASP A 88 5.03 10.90 -16.79
CA ASP A 88 4.93 12.35 -16.88
C ASP A 88 3.45 12.77 -16.77
N PRO A 89 3.06 13.57 -15.75
CA PRO A 89 1.70 14.08 -15.62
C PRO A 89 1.19 14.81 -16.86
N GLU A 90 2.06 15.54 -17.56
CA GLU A 90 1.70 16.31 -18.74
C GLU A 90 1.55 15.40 -19.98
N GLU A 91 2.36 14.36 -20.10
CA GLU A 91 2.18 13.32 -21.11
C GLU A 91 0.84 12.59 -20.90
N LEU A 92 0.55 12.18 -19.66
CA LEU A 92 -0.72 11.53 -19.33
C LEU A 92 -1.92 12.40 -19.66
N LYS A 93 -1.90 13.70 -19.32
CA LYS A 93 -2.97 14.66 -19.65
C LYS A 93 -3.06 14.96 -21.14
N SER A 94 -1.95 15.13 -21.84
CA SER A 94 -1.94 15.47 -23.27
C SER A 94 -2.38 14.30 -24.16
N ILE A 95 -1.96 13.08 -23.82
CA ILE A 95 -2.46 11.84 -24.41
C ILE A 95 -3.92 11.58 -23.97
N SER A 96 -4.32 12.01 -22.76
CA SER A 96 -5.61 11.70 -22.11
C SER A 96 -6.84 11.91 -22.99
N ALA A 97 -6.90 13.02 -23.71
CA ALA A 97 -8.17 13.38 -24.33
C ALA A 97 -8.47 12.53 -25.57
N LYS A 98 -7.44 12.15 -26.34
CA LYS A 98 -7.62 11.48 -27.64
C LYS A 98 -7.53 9.96 -27.57
N GLU A 99 -6.65 9.43 -26.73
CA GLU A 99 -6.35 7.99 -26.72
C GLU A 99 -6.89 7.28 -25.48
N TRP A 100 -6.82 7.91 -24.31
CA TRP A 100 -7.32 7.31 -23.08
C TRP A 100 -8.85 7.22 -23.06
N ARG A 101 -9.58 8.24 -23.55
CA ARG A 101 -11.05 8.17 -23.62
C ARG A 101 -11.58 6.94 -24.38
N PRO A 102 -11.19 6.68 -25.65
CA PRO A 102 -11.60 5.47 -26.35
C PRO A 102 -11.13 4.19 -25.67
N PHE A 103 -9.95 4.20 -25.03
CA PHE A 103 -9.45 3.05 -24.28
C PHE A 103 -10.36 2.75 -23.08
N CYS A 104 -10.68 3.73 -22.25
CA CYS A 104 -11.53 3.56 -21.07
C CYS A 104 -12.93 3.03 -21.45
N LEU A 105 -13.55 3.60 -22.49
CA LEU A 105 -14.88 3.21 -22.95
C LEU A 105 -14.96 1.76 -23.46
N LYS A 106 -13.85 1.15 -23.90
CA LYS A 106 -13.84 -0.28 -24.28
C LYS A 106 -14.11 -1.22 -23.11
N PHE A 107 -13.88 -0.74 -21.88
CA PHE A 107 -14.07 -1.53 -20.67
C PHE A 107 -15.34 -1.13 -19.91
N ASP A 108 -16.16 -0.25 -20.49
CA ASP A 108 -17.50 0.03 -19.99
C ASP A 108 -18.34 -1.26 -20.03
N GLY A 109 -18.98 -1.59 -18.92
CA GLY A 109 -19.69 -2.86 -18.72
C GLY A 109 -18.80 -4.11 -18.58
N VAL A 110 -17.48 -4.01 -18.77
CA VAL A 110 -16.52 -5.12 -18.56
C VAL A 110 -15.88 -5.03 -17.18
N ILE A 111 -15.49 -3.81 -16.79
CA ILE A 111 -14.95 -3.49 -15.47
C ILE A 111 -16.01 -2.72 -14.70
N GLU A 112 -16.35 -3.22 -13.52
CA GLU A 112 -17.23 -2.54 -12.58
C GLU A 112 -16.61 -1.20 -12.16
N ASP A 113 -17.41 -0.14 -12.27
CA ASP A 113 -17.01 1.26 -12.09
C ASP A 113 -15.68 1.60 -12.77
N PHE A 114 -15.54 1.26 -14.06
CA PHE A 114 -14.30 1.50 -14.82
C PHE A 114 -13.82 2.97 -14.76
N ASN A 115 -14.74 3.91 -14.61
CA ASN A 115 -14.52 5.35 -14.53
C ASN A 115 -14.37 5.88 -13.09
N TYR A 116 -14.44 5.01 -12.08
CA TYR A 116 -14.28 5.39 -10.68
C TYR A 116 -12.92 6.03 -10.40
N GLY A 117 -12.91 7.07 -9.56
CA GLY A 117 -11.71 7.80 -9.20
C GLY A 117 -10.75 7.00 -8.34
N THR A 118 -9.50 6.85 -8.78
CA THR A 118 -8.43 6.17 -8.06
C THR A 118 -7.16 6.99 -8.04
N LEU A 119 -6.21 6.62 -7.18
CA LEU A 119 -4.90 7.24 -7.12
C LEU A 119 -3.86 6.36 -7.81
N LEU A 120 -3.04 6.98 -8.66
CA LEU A 120 -1.97 6.35 -9.41
C LEU A 120 -0.63 6.99 -9.07
N ARG A 121 0.40 6.16 -8.86
CA ARG A 121 1.76 6.62 -8.58
C ARG A 121 2.46 7.06 -9.86
N LEU A 122 3.14 8.20 -9.83
CA LEU A 122 3.92 8.70 -10.95
C LEU A 122 5.18 7.86 -11.13
N ASP A 123 5.98 7.73 -10.08
CA ASP A 123 7.13 6.83 -9.98
C ASP A 123 6.73 5.55 -9.22
N CYS A 124 6.88 4.40 -9.87
CA CYS A 124 6.52 3.11 -9.29
C CYS A 124 7.43 2.66 -8.13
N SER A 125 8.64 3.22 -8.04
CA SER A 125 9.61 2.92 -6.98
C SER A 125 9.31 3.62 -5.66
N GLN A 126 8.46 4.64 -5.71
CA GLN A 126 8.09 5.46 -4.57
C GLN A 126 6.70 5.08 -4.04
N GLY A 127 6.40 5.53 -2.82
CA GLY A 127 5.09 5.39 -2.20
C GLY A 127 4.07 6.40 -2.73
N TYR A 128 2.84 6.34 -2.22
CA TYR A 128 1.86 7.39 -2.42
C TYR A 128 2.22 8.62 -1.59
N THR A 129 2.60 9.72 -2.25
CA THR A 129 2.80 11.05 -1.66
C THR A 129 2.05 12.09 -2.47
N GLU A 130 1.90 13.31 -1.95
CA GLU A 130 1.22 14.40 -2.69
C GLU A 130 1.89 14.67 -4.05
N GLU A 131 3.22 14.62 -4.09
CA GLU A 131 4.03 14.92 -5.29
C GLU A 131 4.15 13.72 -6.24
N ASN A 132 4.00 12.50 -5.73
CA ASN A 132 4.13 11.26 -6.51
C ASN A 132 2.78 10.65 -6.91
N THR A 133 1.67 11.36 -6.73
CA THR A 133 0.34 10.78 -6.95
C THR A 133 -0.50 11.65 -7.88
N ILE A 134 -1.23 11.01 -8.78
CA ILE A 134 -2.28 11.66 -9.58
C ILE A 134 -3.61 10.95 -9.42
N PHE A 135 -4.68 11.69 -9.69
CA PHE A 135 -6.00 11.12 -9.88
C PHE A 135 -6.12 10.49 -11.27
N ALA A 136 -6.62 9.26 -11.33
CA ALA A 136 -6.87 8.52 -12.55
C ALA A 136 -8.13 7.65 -12.45
N PRO A 137 -8.87 7.43 -13.55
CA PRO A 137 -9.93 6.43 -13.59
C PRO A 137 -9.41 5.02 -13.28
N ARG A 138 -10.23 4.19 -12.65
CA ARG A 138 -9.91 2.80 -12.25
C ARG A 138 -9.32 1.98 -13.40
N ILE A 139 -9.87 2.10 -14.61
CA ILE A 139 -9.32 1.37 -15.77
C ILE A 139 -7.92 1.85 -16.20
N GLN A 140 -7.63 3.14 -16.05
CA GLN A 140 -6.30 3.69 -16.33
C GLN A 140 -5.31 3.21 -15.28
N PHE A 141 -5.71 3.20 -14.01
CA PHE A 141 -4.94 2.59 -12.93
C PHE A 141 -4.63 1.12 -13.24
N PHE A 142 -5.63 0.30 -13.57
CA PHE A 142 -5.40 -1.10 -13.90
C PHE A 142 -4.47 -1.26 -15.08
N ALA A 143 -4.66 -0.52 -16.18
CA ALA A 143 -3.81 -0.63 -17.36
C ALA A 143 -2.32 -0.42 -17.03
N ILE A 144 -2.01 0.61 -16.25
CA ILE A 144 -0.65 0.97 -15.90
C ILE A 144 -0.07 0.01 -14.84
N GLU A 145 -0.80 -0.26 -13.77
CA GLU A 145 -0.30 -1.11 -12.67
C GLU A 145 -0.20 -2.58 -13.06
N ILE A 146 -1.09 -3.08 -13.94
CA ILE A 146 -0.95 -4.41 -14.54
C ILE A 146 0.34 -4.48 -15.36
N ALA A 147 0.61 -3.48 -16.18
CA ALA A 147 1.82 -3.45 -16.98
C ALA A 147 3.07 -3.37 -16.09
N ARG A 148 3.06 -2.55 -15.03
CA ARG A 148 4.14 -2.46 -14.04
C ARG A 148 4.40 -3.79 -13.33
N ASN A 149 3.33 -4.49 -12.95
CA ASN A 149 3.40 -5.81 -12.33
C ASN A 149 4.06 -6.82 -13.27
N ARG A 150 3.52 -6.97 -14.49
CA ARG A 150 4.00 -7.96 -15.48
C ARG A 150 5.43 -7.70 -15.93
N GLU A 151 5.81 -6.44 -16.10
CA GLU A 151 7.14 -6.05 -16.57
C GLU A 151 8.17 -5.93 -15.45
N GLY A 152 7.74 -6.14 -14.19
CA GLY A 152 8.64 -6.18 -13.02
C GLY A 152 9.01 -4.81 -12.45
N HIS A 153 8.43 -3.72 -12.93
CA HIS A 153 8.68 -2.37 -12.40
C HIS A 153 8.27 -2.25 -10.94
N ASN A 154 7.16 -2.88 -10.54
CA ASN A 154 6.69 -2.87 -9.15
C ASN A 154 7.50 -3.79 -8.21
N LYS A 155 8.39 -4.63 -8.74
CA LYS A 155 9.18 -5.57 -7.92
C LYS A 155 10.06 -4.85 -6.91
N VAL A 156 10.50 -3.63 -7.22
CA VAL A 156 11.29 -2.78 -6.32
C VAL A 156 10.58 -2.55 -4.97
N VAL A 157 9.25 -2.41 -4.97
CA VAL A 157 8.48 -2.19 -3.74
C VAL A 157 8.53 -3.43 -2.86
N TYR A 158 8.30 -4.60 -3.45
CA TYR A 158 8.39 -5.89 -2.78
C TYR A 158 9.78 -6.15 -2.19
N THR A 159 10.83 -6.01 -3.00
CA THR A 159 12.22 -6.26 -2.55
C THR A 159 12.64 -5.28 -1.44
N SER A 160 12.32 -3.99 -1.58
CA SER A 160 12.70 -2.98 -0.58
C SER A 160 12.10 -3.22 0.81
N VAL A 161 11.00 -3.97 0.90
CA VAL A 161 10.38 -4.34 2.18
C VAL A 161 11.01 -5.60 2.75
N GLN A 162 11.28 -6.61 1.91
CA GLN A 162 11.98 -7.84 2.32
C GLN A 162 13.37 -7.52 2.90
N ASP A 163 14.14 -6.66 2.21
CA ASP A 163 15.47 -6.26 2.66
C ASP A 163 15.43 -5.59 4.05
N LYS A 164 14.42 -4.75 4.30
CA LYS A 164 14.22 -4.07 5.60
C LYS A 164 13.77 -5.01 6.70
N GLU A 165 13.05 -6.08 6.38
CA GLU A 165 12.63 -7.09 7.35
C GLU A 165 13.79 -8.01 7.72
N GLU A 166 14.63 -8.38 6.76
CA GLU A 166 15.86 -9.14 6.99
C GLU A 166 16.88 -8.37 7.84
N GLU A 167 17.10 -7.07 7.58
CA GLU A 167 17.96 -6.22 8.41
C GLU A 167 17.45 -6.08 9.85
N LYS A 168 16.13 -5.96 10.05
CA LYS A 168 15.52 -5.90 11.38
C LYS A 168 15.61 -7.23 12.12
N GLY A 169 15.47 -8.36 11.41
CA GLY A 169 15.66 -9.69 11.96
C GLY A 169 17.11 -9.94 12.40
N ALA A 170 18.09 -9.53 11.57
CA ALA A 170 19.51 -9.64 11.88
C ALA A 170 19.90 -8.80 13.11
N ASN A 171 19.44 -7.56 13.20
CA ASN A 171 19.73 -6.67 14.33
C ASN A 171 19.08 -7.15 15.65
N ARG A 172 17.95 -7.86 15.58
CA ARG A 172 17.33 -8.48 16.75
C ARG A 172 18.10 -9.72 17.24
N GLY A 173 18.63 -10.53 16.32
CA GLY A 173 19.45 -11.70 16.64
C GLY A 173 20.82 -11.38 17.24
N GLU A 174 21.43 -10.25 16.90
CA GLU A 174 22.68 -9.79 17.54
C GLU A 174 22.46 -9.27 18.97
N LYS A 175 21.29 -8.69 19.26
CA LYS A 175 20.94 -8.16 20.59
C LYS A 175 20.61 -9.26 21.61
N GLU A 176 20.15 -10.43 21.16
CA GLU A 176 19.92 -11.60 22.02
C GLU A 176 21.22 -12.37 22.33
N LYS A 177 22.23 -12.34 21.44
CA LYS A 177 23.53 -12.99 21.68
C LYS A 177 24.46 -12.26 22.66
N THR A 178 24.18 -11.01 23.00
CA THR A 178 25.00 -10.21 23.93
C THR A 178 24.51 -10.25 25.38
N GLY A 179 23.42 -10.98 25.68
CA GLY A 179 22.82 -11.06 27.02
C GLY A 179 23.17 -12.29 27.87
N GLU A 180 23.80 -13.33 27.30
CA GLU A 180 24.17 -14.55 28.03
C GLU A 180 25.69 -14.64 28.20
N GLY A 181 26.25 -13.88 29.16
CA GLY A 181 27.70 -13.92 29.36
C GLY A 181 28.29 -13.11 30.51
N GLU A 182 27.53 -12.69 31.52
CA GLU A 182 28.13 -12.12 32.75
C GLU A 182 27.34 -12.56 33.99
N GLU A 183 27.56 -13.79 34.44
CA GLU A 183 27.39 -14.16 35.85
C GLU A 183 28.61 -14.95 36.32
N LYS A 184 29.11 -14.58 37.51
CA LYS A 184 30.26 -15.12 38.28
C LYS A 184 31.59 -14.43 37.89
N GLU A 185 32.34 -13.78 38.77
CA GLU A 185 32.60 -13.91 40.20
C GLU A 185 32.92 -12.52 40.79
N ASN A 186 32.56 -12.28 42.05
CA ASN A 186 33.39 -11.51 42.97
C ASN A 186 33.04 -11.91 44.39
N GLU A 187 33.71 -12.97 44.85
CA GLU A 187 33.81 -13.35 46.25
C GLU A 187 34.65 -12.33 47.03
N ALA A 188 34.26 -12.18 48.30
CA ALA A 188 34.76 -11.23 49.26
C ALA A 188 36.22 -11.48 49.68
N ASN A 189 37.01 -10.40 49.73
CA ASN A 189 38.08 -10.17 50.72
C ASN A 189 38.37 -8.65 50.67
N GLU A 190 38.51 -7.91 51.76
CA GLU A 190 39.67 -8.02 52.65
C GLU A 190 39.36 -7.38 54.02
N GLY A 191 39.27 -8.24 55.03
CA GLY A 191 39.35 -7.85 56.44
C GLY A 191 40.82 -7.76 56.86
N ILE A 192 41.15 -6.62 57.45
CA ILE A 192 42.45 -6.17 57.98
C ILE A 192 43.22 -7.27 58.75
N ASN A 193 44.47 -7.55 58.35
CA ASN A 193 45.49 -8.28 59.12
C ASN A 193 46.46 -7.27 59.79
N LYS A 194 46.52 -7.19 61.13
CA LYS A 194 47.50 -7.80 62.08
C LYS A 194 48.78 -6.94 62.30
N PRO A 195 49.61 -7.17 63.36
CA PRO A 195 49.53 -8.14 64.47
C PRO A 195 49.63 -7.50 65.88
N GLY A 196 49.32 -8.29 66.92
CA GLY A 196 49.51 -7.93 68.33
C GLY A 196 50.76 -8.54 68.97
N GLU A 197 51.12 -8.03 70.15
CA GLU A 197 51.71 -8.67 71.35
C GLU A 197 52.14 -7.52 72.30
N THR A 198 51.40 -7.18 73.36
CA THR A 198 51.42 -7.73 74.74
C THR A 198 52.81 -7.82 75.38
N SER A 199 53.11 -6.98 76.39
CA SER A 199 53.49 -7.40 77.76
C SER A 199 53.85 -6.21 78.66
N MET A 200 53.40 -6.33 79.92
CA MET A 200 53.83 -5.65 81.17
C MET A 200 53.47 -4.18 81.40
#